data_AF-D6PKC2-F1
#
_entry.id   AF-D6PKC2-F1
#
_cell.length_a   1.000
_cell.length_b   1.000
_cell.length_c   1.000
_cell.angle_alpha   90.00
_cell.angle_beta   90.00
_cell.angle_gamma   90.00
#
_symmetry.space_group_name_H-M   'P 1'
#
loop_
_entity.id
_entity.type
_entity.pdbx_description
1 polymer ?
#
loop_
_entity_poly.entity_id
_entity_poly.type
_entity_poly.pdbx_seq_one_letter_code
_entity_poly.pdbx_strand_id
1 'polypeptide(L)' 'MVKFKTLFNNIDTEERISKRLARAGLCSRREAERWINAGRVSIDNEVINTAAINVSNKI' A
#
# COMPACT_ATOMS: atom_id res chain seq x y z
N MET A 1 -19.89 18.49 19.51
CA MET A 1 -19.87 18.90 18.08
C MET A 1 -19.16 17.80 17.29
N VAL A 2 -19.91 16.82 16.81
CA VAL A 2 -19.36 15.69 16.05
C VAL A 2 -19.02 16.19 14.65
N LYS A 3 -17.74 16.16 14.27
CA LYS A 3 -17.29 16.58 12.94
C LYS A 3 -17.70 15.52 11.91
N PHE A 4 -18.89 15.67 11.33
CA PHE A 4 -19.45 14.76 10.31
C PHE A 4 -18.55 14.58 9.08
N LYS A 5 -17.70 15.58 8.75
CA LYS A 5 -16.72 15.48 7.65
C LYS A 5 -15.75 14.30 7.82
N THR A 6 -15.49 13.86 9.05
CA THR A 6 -14.56 12.76 9.35
C THR A 6 -15.21 11.37 9.27
N LEU A 7 -16.54 11.27 9.31
CA LEU A 7 -17.27 9.99 9.25
C LEU A 7 -17.45 9.48 7.81
N PHE A 8 -17.37 10.37 6.82
CA PHE A 8 -17.51 10.05 5.39
C PHE A 8 -16.24 10.29 4.57
N ASN A 9 -15.15 10.70 5.22
CA ASN A 9 -13.85 10.55 4.59
C ASN A 9 -13.60 9.04 4.56
N ASN A 10 -13.99 8.38 3.47
CA ASN A 10 -13.18 7.30 2.94
C ASN A 10 -11.79 7.91 2.83
N ILE A 11 -10.99 7.70 3.86
CA ILE A 11 -9.59 8.05 3.80
C ILE A 11 -9.06 7.04 2.80
N ASP A 12 -9.14 7.40 1.52
CA ASP A 12 -8.35 6.80 0.45
C ASP A 12 -6.90 7.12 0.82
N THR A 13 -6.40 6.40 1.81
CA THR A 13 -5.04 6.52 2.29
C THR A 13 -4.19 5.96 1.17
N GLU A 14 -3.67 6.84 0.31
CA GLU A 14 -2.48 6.52 -0.43
C GLU A 14 -1.40 6.15 0.58
N GLU A 15 -1.05 4.87 0.60
CA GLU A 15 0.04 4.37 1.42
C GLU A 15 1.05 3.67 0.54
N ARG A 16 2.33 3.75 0.90
CA ARG A 16 3.37 3.02 0.19
C ARG A 16 3.05 1.53 0.20
N ILE A 17 3.29 0.85 -0.92
CA ILE A 17 3.07 -0.59 -1.01
C ILE A 17 3.86 -1.38 0.05
N SER A 18 5.03 -0.89 0.47
CA SER A 18 5.79 -1.50 1.57
C SER A 18 5.07 -1.45 2.92
N LYS A 19 4.31 -0.37 3.19
CA LYS A 19 3.42 -0.28 4.36
C LYS A 19 2.21 -1.19 4.19
N ARG A 20 1.62 -1.22 3.00
CA ARG A 20 0.47 -2.09 2.67
C ARG A 20 0.80 -3.56 2.91
N LEU A 21 1.92 -4.04 2.38
CA LEU A 21 2.42 -5.42 2.53
C LEU A 21 2.67 -5.78 4.00
N ALA A 22 3.27 -4.85 4.76
CA ALA A 22 3.49 -5.05 6.19
C ALA A 22 2.19 -5.09 6.99
N ARG A 23 1.22 -4.24 6.64
CA ARG A 23 -0.11 -4.19 7.28
C ARG A 23 -0.97 -5.41 6.93
N ALA A 24 -0.80 -5.96 5.73
CA ALA A 24 -1.40 -7.23 5.33
C ALA A 24 -0.79 -8.45 6.05
N GLY A 25 0.29 -8.26 6.83
CA GLY A 25 0.95 -9.34 7.56
C GLY A 25 1.76 -10.29 6.67
N LEU A 26 2.01 -9.91 5.41
CA LEU A 26 2.74 -10.76 4.46
C LEU A 26 4.25 -10.79 4.75
N CYS A 27 4.82 -9.67 5.19
CA CYS A 27 6.26 -9.53 5.41
C CYS A 27 6.61 -8.27 6.24
N SER A 28 7.86 -8.16 6.70
CA SER A 28 8.36 -6.91 7.31
C SER A 28 8.64 -5.84 6.25
N ARG A 29 8.72 -4.55 6.60
CA ARG A 29 9.03 -3.46 5.63
C ARG A 29 10.28 -3.74 4.79
N ARG A 30 11.34 -4.28 5.42
CA ARG A 30 12.61 -4.63 4.74
C ARG A 30 12.48 -5.81 3.80
N GLU A 31 11.55 -6.71 4.07
CA GLU A 31 11.26 -7.84 3.19
C GLU A 31 10.35 -7.42 2.05
N ALA A 32 9.38 -6.55 2.33
CA ALA A 32 8.54 -5.93 1.31
C ALA A 32 9.40 -5.23 0.25
N GLU A 33 10.37 -4.41 0.66
CA GLU A 33 11.32 -3.77 -0.26
C GLU A 33 12.13 -4.80 -1.07
N ARG A 34 12.58 -5.89 -0.44
CA ARG A 34 13.29 -6.96 -1.14
C ARG A 34 12.42 -7.69 -2.15
N TRP A 35 11.16 -7.98 -1.82
CA TRP A 35 10.23 -8.65 -2.73
C TRP A 35 9.90 -7.77 -3.93
N ILE A 36 9.71 -6.47 -3.69
CA ILE A 36 9.47 -5.49 -4.74
C ILE A 36 10.70 -5.39 -5.65
N ASN A 37 11.91 -5.21 -5.10
CA ASN A 37 13.13 -5.16 -5.91
C ASN A 37 13.41 -6.49 -6.65
N ALA A 38 12.92 -7.62 -6.13
CA ALA A 38 13.02 -8.92 -6.77
C ALA A 38 11.91 -9.17 -7.82
N GLY A 39 11.01 -8.22 -8.07
CA GLY A 39 9.90 -8.37 -9.02
C GLY A 39 8.86 -9.41 -8.60
N ARG A 40 8.75 -9.71 -7.28
CA ARG A 40 7.78 -10.69 -6.75
C ARG A 40 6.43 -10.09 -6.40
N VAL A 41 6.28 -8.78 -6.54
CA VAL A 41 5.05 -8.05 -6.20
C VAL A 41 4.47 -7.46 -7.47
N SER A 42 3.21 -7.74 -7.73
CA SER A 42 2.44 -7.17 -8.84
C SER A 42 1.23 -6.41 -8.33
N ILE A 43 0.95 -5.26 -8.93
CA ILE A 43 -0.28 -4.49 -8.69
C ILE A 43 -1.04 -4.48 -10.02
N ASP A 44 -2.31 -4.88 -10.02
CA ASP A 44 -3.18 -4.82 -11.20
C ASP A 44 -2.55 -5.42 -12.48
N ASN A 45 -1.76 -6.49 -12.33
CA ASN A 45 -0.98 -7.20 -13.35
C ASN A 45 0.32 -6.54 -13.82
N GLU A 46 0.73 -5.42 -13.24
CA GLU A 46 2.04 -4.83 -13.47
C GLU A 46 3.02 -5.24 -12.38
N VAL A 47 4.16 -5.82 -12.77
CA VAL A 47 5.24 -6.16 -11.84
C VAL A 47 5.98 -4.89 -11.46
N ILE A 48 6.06 -4.64 -10.16
CA ILE A 48 6.73 -3.46 -9.64
C ILE A 48 8.13 -3.80 -9.15
N ASN A 49 9.08 -2.93 -9.50
CA ASN A 49 10.49 -3.07 -9.12
C ASN A 49 10.93 -1.98 -8.12
N THR A 50 10.03 -1.06 -7.76
CA THR A 50 10.32 0.11 -6.90
C THR A 50 9.37 0.19 -5.70
N ALA A 51 9.93 0.26 -4.50
CA ALA A 51 9.16 0.32 -3.25
C ALA A 51 8.54 1.69 -2.93
N ALA A 52 8.76 2.68 -3.80
CA ALA A 52 8.27 4.05 -3.65
C ALA A 52 6.86 4.25 -4.24
N ILE A 53 6.21 3.19 -4.70
CA ILE A 53 4.86 3.26 -5.28
C ILE A 53 3.83 3.43 -4.17
N ASN A 54 2.99 4.44 -4.32
CA ASN A 54 1.81 4.62 -3.50
C ASN A 54 0.67 3.79 -4.07
N VAL A 55 0.00 3.03 -3.22
CA VAL A 55 -1.23 2.32 -3.56
C VAL A 55 -2.39 3.03 -2.89
N SER A 56 -3.47 3.22 -3.65
CA SER A 56 -4.74 3.74 -3.14
C SER A 56 -5.79 2.64 -3.18
N ASN A 57 -6.82 2.76 -2.35
CA ASN A 57 -7.93 1.81 -2.31
C ASN A 57 -9.10 2.25 -3.21
N LYS A 58 -8.79 3.03 -4.26
CA LYS A 58 -9.79 3.55 -5.17
C LYS A 58 -10.32 2.38 -6.02
N ILE A 59 -11.50 1.89 -5.64
CA ILE A 59 -12.28 0.89 -6.38
C ILE A 59 -12.85 1.54 -7.64
#